data_AF-A0A1I1Y3I6-F1
#
_entry.id   AF-A0A1I1Y3I6-F1
#
_cell.length_a   1.000
_cell.length_b   1.000
_cell.length_c   1.000
_cell.angle_alpha   90.00
_cell.angle_beta   90.00
_cell.angle_gamma   90.00
#
_symmetry.space_group_name_H-M   'P 1'
#
loop_
_entity.id
_entity.type
_entity.pdbx_description
1 polymer ?
#
loop_
_entity_poly.entity_id
_entity_poly.type
_entity_poly.pdbx_seq_one_letter_code
_entity_poly.pdbx_strand_id
1 'polypeptide(L)'
;MSECNAVNKMEVYLLKKFRGKKRYFRKLWSSVENFQAHVDDDSWYDYWHRHLDFWGLGNDSLKIRRAHIKAYILLYTRILNQLEQLNMPYQSWVCIHDEDTGADAVYIHTPNPNADDFPANFDFLKLDCKPPNAFSDLIDTAQFNIGYYESEHERVYYIQSKNIKFH
;
A
#
# COMPACT_ATOMS: atom_id res chain seq x y z
N MET A 1 -0.89 -46.23 -29.12
CA MET A 1 0.54 -45.86 -29.26
C MET A 1 0.57 -44.52 -29.96
N SER A 2 0.90 -43.37 -29.38
CA SER A 2 1.42 -42.91 -28.08
C SER A 2 0.79 -41.52 -27.87
N GLU A 3 0.20 -41.18 -26.72
CA GLU A 3 0.87 -40.52 -25.57
C GLU A 3 1.94 -39.49 -25.97
N CYS A 4 2.08 -38.31 -25.38
CA CYS A 4 1.30 -37.53 -24.42
C CYS A 4 2.06 -36.19 -24.31
N ASN A 5 1.33 -35.09 -24.33
CA ASN A 5 1.65 -33.83 -23.64
C ASN A 5 3.12 -33.37 -23.59
N ALA A 6 3.46 -32.45 -24.50
CA ALA A 6 4.39 -31.37 -24.17
C ALA A 6 3.72 -30.47 -23.11
N VAL A 7 3.78 -30.90 -21.85
CA VAL A 7 3.38 -30.05 -20.73
C VAL A 7 4.32 -28.85 -20.72
N ASN A 8 3.69 -27.70 -20.85
CA ASN A 8 4.25 -26.37 -20.90
C ASN A 8 5.25 -26.20 -19.74
N LYS A 9 6.46 -25.74 -20.03
CA LYS A 9 7.55 -25.51 -19.05
C LYS A 9 7.24 -24.37 -18.05
N MET A 10 5.99 -23.95 -17.98
CA MET A 10 5.40 -22.86 -17.21
C MET A 10 4.53 -23.36 -16.03
N GLU A 11 4.20 -24.64 -15.94
CA GLU A 11 3.10 -25.09 -15.06
C GLU A 11 3.48 -25.37 -13.60
N VAL A 12 4.74 -25.30 -13.19
CA VAL A 12 5.06 -25.40 -11.76
C VAL A 12 6.33 -24.63 -11.39
N TYR A 13 6.26 -23.30 -11.35
CA TYR A 13 6.98 -22.61 -10.28
C TYR A 13 6.30 -23.05 -8.97
N LEU A 14 6.71 -24.20 -8.45
CA LEU A 14 6.44 -24.61 -7.08
C LEU A 14 6.76 -23.40 -6.21
N LEU A 15 5.73 -22.72 -5.70
CA LEU A 15 5.85 -21.70 -4.67
C LEU A 15 6.68 -22.32 -3.56
N LYS A 16 7.99 -21.99 -3.54
CA LYS A 16 8.91 -22.50 -2.54
C LYS A 16 8.30 -22.12 -1.22
N LYS A 17 7.91 -23.11 -0.42
CA LYS A 17 7.30 -22.92 0.90
C LYS A 17 8.01 -21.76 1.60
N PHE A 18 7.30 -20.67 1.85
CA PHE A 18 7.89 -19.45 2.41
C PHE A 18 8.54 -19.76 3.77
N ARG A 19 9.86 -19.89 3.78
CA ARG A 19 10.69 -20.21 4.95
C ARG A 19 11.16 -18.93 5.62
N GLY A 20 11.44 -19.00 6.92
CA GLY A 20 11.97 -17.85 7.66
C GLY A 20 10.95 -16.75 7.98
N LYS A 21 9.64 -17.04 7.94
CA LYS A 21 8.54 -16.08 8.20
C LYS A 21 8.78 -15.20 9.43
N LYS A 22 9.21 -15.79 10.55
CA LYS A 22 9.49 -15.05 11.80
C LYS A 22 10.59 -13.99 11.61
N ARG A 23 11.67 -14.34 10.90
CA ARG A 23 12.77 -13.39 10.61
C ARG A 23 12.31 -12.31 9.64
N TYR A 24 11.55 -12.68 8.62
CA TYR A 24 10.98 -11.75 7.66
C TYR A 24 10.10 -10.70 8.35
N PHE A 25 9.08 -11.13 9.10
CA PHE A 25 8.17 -10.19 9.76
C PHE A 25 8.88 -9.33 10.82
N ARG A 26 9.88 -9.86 11.53
CA ARG A 26 10.69 -9.02 12.43
C ARG A 26 11.39 -7.89 11.68
N LYS A 27 11.95 -8.17 10.49
CA LYS A 27 12.58 -7.14 9.65
C LYS A 27 11.55 -6.16 9.10
N LEU A 28 10.37 -6.65 8.68
CA LEU A 28 9.28 -5.81 8.21
C LEU A 28 8.84 -4.81 9.30
N TRP A 29 8.56 -5.31 10.51
CA TRP A 29 8.14 -4.43 11.60
C TRP A 29 9.23 -3.43 11.98
N SER A 30 10.48 -3.89 12.07
CA SER A 30 11.61 -2.99 12.31
C SER A 30 11.77 -1.93 11.21
N SER A 31 11.54 -2.26 9.92
CA SER A 31 11.64 -1.28 8.83
C SER A 31 10.49 -0.27 8.79
N VAL A 32 9.35 -0.61 9.38
CA VAL A 32 8.20 0.29 9.58
C VAL A 32 8.43 1.19 10.81
N GLU A 33 8.80 0.60 11.94
CA GLU A 33 9.04 1.30 13.21
C GLU A 33 10.19 2.32 13.12
N ASN A 34 11.20 2.03 12.30
CA ASN A 34 12.36 2.91 12.13
C ASN A 34 12.29 3.76 10.85
N PHE A 35 11.15 3.76 10.15
CA PHE A 35 11.00 4.60 8.96
C PHE A 35 11.03 6.10 9.33
N GLN A 36 11.73 6.87 8.49
CA GLN A 36 11.82 8.32 8.53
C GLN A 36 11.62 8.85 7.09
N ALA A 37 10.61 9.68 6.90
CA ALA A 37 10.42 10.52 5.73
C ALA A 37 11.39 11.71 5.80
N HIS A 38 11.77 12.24 4.64
CA HIS A 38 12.61 13.42 4.55
C HIS A 38 11.71 14.67 4.58
N VAL A 39 11.75 15.44 5.65
CA VAL A 39 10.78 16.53 5.90
C VAL A 39 11.47 17.87 6.12
N ASP A 40 12.55 18.10 5.39
CA ASP A 40 13.30 19.36 5.42
C ASP A 40 12.61 20.44 4.56
N ASP A 41 13.01 21.71 4.69
CA ASP A 41 12.32 22.86 4.07
C ASP A 41 12.26 22.81 2.52
N ASP A 42 13.19 22.10 1.88
CA ASP A 42 13.25 21.91 0.42
C ASP A 42 12.71 20.55 -0.04
N SER A 43 12.15 19.75 0.89
CA SER A 43 11.59 18.43 0.58
C SER A 43 10.30 18.54 -0.21
N TRP A 44 10.23 17.81 -1.32
CA TRP A 44 9.02 17.63 -2.12
C TRP A 44 8.90 16.18 -2.56
N TYR A 45 7.66 15.77 -2.86
CA TYR A 45 7.30 14.40 -3.19
C TYR A 45 6.45 14.35 -4.46
N ASP A 46 6.97 13.69 -5.48
CA ASP A 46 6.26 13.43 -6.72
C ASP A 46 5.82 11.96 -6.76
N TYR A 47 4.58 11.70 -6.35
CA TYR A 47 4.00 10.37 -6.16
C TYR A 47 4.96 9.34 -5.54
N TRP A 48 5.79 9.80 -4.59
CA TRP A 48 6.74 8.94 -3.91
C TRP A 48 5.96 7.84 -3.21
N HIS A 49 6.45 6.60 -3.27
CA HIS A 49 5.74 5.49 -2.65
C HIS A 49 6.67 4.41 -2.12
N ARG A 50 6.13 3.66 -1.16
CA ARG A 50 6.85 2.57 -0.51
C ARG A 50 6.01 1.30 -0.45
N HIS A 51 6.53 0.26 -1.08
CA HIS A 51 6.05 -1.11 -0.95
C HIS A 51 6.67 -1.79 0.28
N LEU A 52 5.87 -2.54 1.02
CA LEU A 52 6.30 -3.41 2.11
C LEU A 52 6.34 -4.90 1.69
N ASP A 53 5.55 -5.27 0.69
CA ASP A 53 5.46 -6.63 0.18
C ASP A 53 5.83 -6.77 -1.30
N PHE A 54 6.92 -6.15 -1.73
CA PHE A 54 7.34 -6.09 -3.15
C PHE A 54 7.32 -7.44 -3.91
N TRP A 55 7.42 -8.58 -3.21
CA TRP A 55 7.40 -9.92 -3.79
C TRP A 55 6.02 -10.60 -3.78
N GLY A 56 4.98 -9.89 -3.35
CA GLY A 56 3.61 -10.39 -3.29
C GLY A 56 3.42 -11.60 -2.38
N LEU A 57 4.12 -11.67 -1.23
CA LEU A 57 3.99 -12.81 -0.31
C LEU A 57 2.59 -12.88 0.31
N GLY A 58 1.87 -11.77 0.35
CA GLY A 58 0.47 -11.65 0.73
C GLY A 58 -0.45 -12.51 -0.12
N ASN A 59 -0.11 -12.73 -1.40
CA ASN A 59 -0.87 -13.58 -2.33
C ASN A 59 -0.97 -15.03 -1.82
N ASP A 60 0.02 -15.51 -1.07
CA ASP A 60 0.10 -16.91 -0.63
C ASP A 60 -0.92 -17.28 0.45
N SER A 61 -1.37 -16.32 1.27
CA SER A 61 -2.23 -16.61 2.42
C SER A 61 -2.80 -15.35 3.05
N LEU A 62 -4.09 -15.37 3.35
CA LEU A 62 -4.80 -14.32 4.09
C LEU A 62 -4.10 -13.91 5.41
N LYS A 63 -3.50 -14.87 6.14
CA LYS A 63 -2.75 -14.56 7.37
C LYS A 63 -1.52 -13.66 7.12
N ILE A 64 -0.82 -13.87 6.00
CA ILE A 64 0.34 -13.08 5.61
C ILE A 64 -0.15 -11.72 5.12
N ARG A 65 -1.13 -11.71 4.20
CA ARG A 65 -1.81 -10.49 3.72
C ARG A 65 -2.21 -9.57 4.87
N ARG A 66 -2.95 -10.08 5.86
CA ARG A 66 -3.39 -9.30 7.03
C ARG A 66 -2.22 -8.73 7.84
N ALA A 67 -1.09 -9.44 7.94
CA ALA A 67 0.09 -8.92 8.63
C ALA A 67 0.74 -7.75 7.86
N HIS A 68 0.77 -7.82 6.52
CA HIS A 68 1.21 -6.71 5.68
C HIS A 68 0.26 -5.52 5.76
N ILE A 69 -1.06 -5.72 5.69
CA ILE A 69 -2.04 -4.63 5.84
C ILE A 69 -1.83 -3.89 7.17
N LYS A 70 -1.65 -4.61 8.28
CA LYS A 70 -1.32 -3.97 9.57
C LYS A 70 -0.03 -3.13 9.50
N ALA A 71 0.99 -3.63 8.81
CA ALA A 71 2.26 -2.93 8.65
C ALA A 71 2.11 -1.67 7.77
N TYR A 72 1.30 -1.73 6.70
CA TYR A 72 0.98 -0.57 5.85
C TYR A 72 0.23 0.51 6.63
N ILE A 73 -0.81 0.16 7.40
CA ILE A 73 -1.55 1.14 8.21
C ILE A 73 -0.67 1.79 9.28
N LEU A 74 0.22 1.01 9.91
CA LEU A 74 1.19 1.57 10.86
C LEU A 74 2.19 2.52 10.17
N LEU A 75 2.75 2.10 9.03
CA LEU A 75 3.66 2.94 8.24
C LEU A 75 2.98 4.24 7.82
N TYR A 76 1.74 4.15 7.35
CA TYR A 76 0.95 5.31 6.93
C TYR A 76 0.75 6.30 8.08
N THR A 77 0.33 5.81 9.25
CA THR A 77 0.15 6.66 10.43
C THR A 77 1.46 7.35 10.84
N ARG A 78 2.59 6.65 10.74
CA ARG A 78 3.91 7.23 11.03
C ARG A 78 4.32 8.28 10.01
N ILE A 79 4.08 8.03 8.72
CA ILE A 79 4.29 8.99 7.64
C ILE A 79 3.47 10.25 7.93
N LEU A 80 2.17 10.11 8.20
CA LEU A 80 1.31 11.26 8.49
C LEU A 80 1.86 12.12 9.64
N ASN A 81 2.30 11.50 10.74
CA ASN A 81 2.89 12.23 11.87
C ASN A 81 4.20 12.94 11.51
N GLN A 82 5.01 12.39 10.60
CA GLN A 82 6.25 13.02 10.16
C GLN A 82 5.97 14.17 9.18
N LEU A 83 4.99 14.01 8.29
CA LEU A 83 4.58 15.03 7.34
C LEU A 83 3.97 16.27 8.01
N GLU A 84 3.50 16.18 9.27
CA GLU A 84 3.11 17.37 10.05
C GLU A 84 4.26 18.38 10.24
N GLN A 85 5.51 17.98 10.01
CA GLN A 85 6.69 18.86 10.08
C GLN A 85 6.94 19.62 8.79
N LEU A 86 6.28 19.25 7.68
CA LEU A 86 6.41 19.96 6.42
C LEU A 86 5.74 21.33 6.49
N ASN A 87 6.45 22.35 6.01
CA ASN A 87 5.95 23.72 5.88
C ASN A 87 5.14 23.93 4.57
N MET A 88 4.56 22.87 4.01
CA MET A 88 3.82 22.89 2.74
C MET A 88 2.67 21.88 2.73
N PRO A 89 1.64 22.07 1.89
CA PRO A 89 0.56 21.10 1.78
C PRO A 89 1.07 19.77 1.23
N TYR A 90 0.46 18.69 1.71
CA TYR A 90 0.78 17.33 1.28
C TYR A 90 -0.50 16.48 1.17
N GLN A 91 -0.40 15.44 0.35
CA GLN A 91 -1.34 14.34 0.30
C GLN A 91 -0.59 13.04 0.58
N SER A 92 -1.26 12.11 1.25
CA SER A 92 -0.72 10.78 1.47
C SER A 92 -1.87 9.79 1.59
N TRP A 93 -1.71 8.60 1.02
CA TRP A 93 -2.71 7.54 1.01
C TRP A 93 -2.06 6.16 0.96
N VAL A 94 -2.84 5.13 1.24
CA VAL A 94 -2.44 3.74 1.03
C VAL A 94 -3.24 3.16 -0.13
N CYS A 95 -2.56 2.56 -1.11
CA CYS A 95 -3.19 1.70 -2.12
C CYS A 95 -3.11 0.24 -1.67
N ILE A 96 -4.24 -0.44 -1.67
CA ILE A 96 -4.36 -1.87 -1.38
C ILE A 96 -5.00 -2.54 -2.60
N HIS A 97 -4.24 -3.38 -3.31
CA HIS A 97 -4.70 -4.11 -4.48
C HIS A 97 -5.30 -5.46 -4.06
N ASP A 98 -6.47 -5.81 -4.59
CA ASP A 98 -7.09 -7.11 -4.26
C ASP A 98 -6.33 -8.28 -4.92
N GLU A 99 -5.84 -8.08 -6.15
CA GLU A 99 -5.27 -9.13 -6.99
C GLU A 99 -3.74 -9.25 -6.89
N ASP A 100 -3.03 -8.15 -6.64
CA ASP A 100 -1.57 -8.13 -6.53
C ASP A 100 -1.08 -7.43 -5.27
N THR A 101 -0.85 -8.23 -4.23
CA THR A 101 -0.36 -7.71 -2.94
C THR A 101 1.02 -7.06 -3.02
N GLY A 102 1.79 -7.29 -4.10
CA GLY A 102 3.07 -6.64 -4.34
C GLY A 102 2.97 -5.18 -4.79
N ALA A 103 1.85 -4.81 -5.40
CA ALA A 103 1.56 -3.46 -5.84
C ALA A 103 1.11 -2.53 -4.71
N ASP A 104 0.73 -3.07 -3.55
CA ASP A 104 0.38 -2.26 -2.38
C ASP A 104 1.48 -1.27 -2.00
N ALA A 105 1.12 -0.03 -1.74
CA ALA A 105 2.08 0.99 -1.33
C ALA A 105 1.45 2.07 -0.46
N VAL A 106 2.29 2.75 0.33
CA VAL A 106 1.94 4.07 0.90
C VAL A 106 2.53 5.14 0.00
N TYR A 107 1.74 6.13 -0.36
CA TYR A 107 2.11 7.24 -1.25
C TYR A 107 2.24 8.56 -0.47
N ILE A 108 3.11 9.45 -0.96
CA ILE A 108 3.25 10.84 -0.54
C ILE A 108 3.32 11.70 -1.79
N HIS A 109 2.59 12.80 -1.81
CA HIS A 109 2.61 13.77 -2.89
C HIS A 109 2.51 15.19 -2.34
N THR A 110 3.28 16.11 -2.90
CA THR A 110 3.30 17.54 -2.56
C THR A 110 3.37 18.37 -3.83
N PRO A 111 3.14 19.70 -3.77
CA PRO A 111 3.64 20.58 -4.82
C PRO A 111 5.11 20.30 -5.05
N ASN A 112 5.49 20.19 -6.31
CA ASN A 112 6.83 19.80 -6.70
C ASN A 112 7.18 20.42 -8.07
N PRO A 113 8.47 20.56 -8.43
CA PRO A 113 8.87 21.18 -9.68
C PRO A 113 8.76 20.25 -10.90
N ASN A 114 8.45 18.96 -10.72
CA ASN A 114 8.41 18.00 -11.82
C ASN A 114 7.10 18.13 -12.64
N ALA A 115 5.98 18.35 -11.97
CA ALA A 115 4.68 18.54 -12.60
C ALA A 115 3.76 19.46 -11.78
N ASP A 116 2.87 20.18 -12.48
CA ASP A 116 1.79 20.97 -11.88
C ASP A 116 0.52 20.12 -11.76
N ASP A 117 0.62 19.04 -10.99
CA ASP A 117 -0.43 18.03 -10.81
C ASP A 117 -0.83 17.80 -9.34
N PHE A 118 -0.37 18.68 -8.44
CA PHE A 118 -0.83 18.74 -7.07
C PHE A 118 -2.06 19.65 -6.93
N PRO A 119 -3.14 19.23 -6.24
CA PRO A 119 -3.31 17.93 -5.60
C PRO A 119 -3.63 16.82 -6.62
N ALA A 120 -3.21 15.60 -6.29
CA ALA A 120 -3.63 14.39 -6.97
C ALA A 120 -5.16 14.30 -7.02
N ASN A 121 -5.69 14.05 -8.22
CA ASN A 121 -7.12 13.91 -8.48
C ASN A 121 -7.59 12.50 -8.08
N PHE A 122 -8.69 12.42 -7.33
CA PHE A 122 -9.31 11.17 -6.89
C PHE A 122 -10.80 11.06 -7.28
N ASP A 123 -11.27 11.84 -8.25
CA ASP A 123 -12.68 11.88 -8.69
C ASP A 123 -13.15 10.55 -9.30
N PHE A 124 -12.22 9.71 -9.73
CA PHE A 124 -12.49 8.36 -10.24
C PHE A 124 -12.83 7.35 -9.13
N LEU A 125 -12.63 7.70 -7.85
CA LEU A 125 -12.89 6.80 -6.74
C LEU A 125 -14.38 6.70 -6.45
N LYS A 126 -14.85 5.45 -6.30
CA LYS A 126 -16.14 5.15 -5.70
C LYS A 126 -16.00 5.25 -4.18
N LEU A 127 -16.65 6.25 -3.58
CA LEU A 127 -16.60 6.55 -2.14
C LEU A 127 -17.62 5.73 -1.32
N ASP A 128 -17.58 5.87 0.01
CA ASP A 128 -18.47 5.21 0.98
C ASP A 128 -18.49 3.68 0.91
N CYS A 129 -17.36 3.08 0.49
CA CYS A 129 -17.23 1.63 0.46
C CYS A 129 -16.82 1.06 1.82
N LYS A 130 -17.29 -0.15 2.12
CA LYS A 130 -16.73 -0.91 3.24
C LYS A 130 -15.36 -1.44 2.82
N PRO A 131 -14.35 -1.43 3.70
CA PRO A 131 -13.11 -2.13 3.44
C PRO A 131 -13.41 -3.61 3.18
N PRO A 132 -12.58 -4.31 2.37
CA PRO A 132 -12.73 -5.74 2.15
C PRO A 132 -12.92 -6.49 3.45
N ASN A 133 -13.92 -7.38 3.48
CA ASN A 133 -14.25 -8.17 4.68
C ASN A 133 -13.01 -8.83 5.29
N ALA A 134 -12.06 -9.23 4.44
CA ALA A 134 -10.78 -9.84 4.80
C ALA A 134 -9.88 -8.99 5.72
N PHE A 135 -10.05 -7.67 5.79
CA PHE A 135 -9.23 -6.77 6.62
C PHE A 135 -9.98 -5.52 7.11
N SER A 136 -11.31 -5.56 7.08
CA SER A 136 -12.16 -4.48 7.61
C SER A 136 -11.91 -4.16 9.09
N ASP A 137 -11.52 -5.15 9.89
CA ASP A 137 -11.16 -4.99 11.30
C ASP A 137 -9.79 -4.34 11.53
N LEU A 138 -9.01 -4.13 10.46
CA LEU A 138 -7.65 -3.57 10.52
C LEU A 138 -7.61 -2.10 10.16
N ILE A 139 -8.70 -1.55 9.60
CA ILE A 139 -8.78 -0.18 9.13
C ILE A 139 -9.86 0.52 9.95
N ASP A 140 -9.45 1.52 10.73
CA ASP A 140 -10.37 2.33 11.53
C ASP A 140 -11.07 3.34 10.63
N THR A 141 -12.32 3.05 10.25
CA THR A 141 -13.14 3.93 9.42
C THR A 141 -13.57 5.22 10.14
N ALA A 142 -13.34 5.35 11.44
CA ALA A 142 -13.48 6.64 12.12
C ALA A 142 -12.31 7.59 11.78
N GLN A 143 -11.12 7.04 11.54
CA GLN A 143 -9.91 7.81 11.22
C GLN A 143 -9.66 7.95 9.71
N PHE A 144 -10.10 6.97 8.92
CA PHE A 144 -9.82 6.90 7.50
C PHE A 144 -11.07 6.94 6.63
N ASN A 145 -10.98 7.66 5.52
CA ASN A 145 -11.84 7.51 4.35
C ASN A 145 -11.33 6.37 3.50
N ILE A 146 -12.25 5.63 2.89
CA ILE A 146 -11.93 4.53 1.98
C ILE A 146 -12.71 4.77 0.70
N GLY A 147 -11.98 4.90 -0.40
CA GLY A 147 -12.52 4.83 -1.74
C GLY A 147 -11.96 3.63 -2.46
N TYR A 148 -12.53 3.28 -3.59
CA TYR A 148 -11.95 2.25 -4.46
C TYR A 148 -12.10 2.59 -5.92
N TYR A 149 -11.14 2.12 -6.69
CA TYR A 149 -11.20 2.01 -8.13
C TYR A 149 -11.42 0.55 -8.50
N GLU A 150 -12.20 0.30 -9.55
CA GLU A 150 -12.45 -1.03 -10.07
C GLU A 150 -12.53 -1.00 -11.58
N SER A 151 -11.77 -1.88 -12.21
CA SER A 151 -11.77 -2.16 -13.64
C SER A 151 -12.07 -3.65 -13.90
N GLU A 152 -12.02 -4.07 -15.17
CA GLU A 152 -12.13 -5.50 -15.52
C GLU A 152 -10.94 -6.34 -15.02
N HIS A 153 -9.82 -5.70 -14.65
CA HIS A 153 -8.56 -6.38 -14.36
C HIS A 153 -8.12 -6.28 -12.90
N GLU A 154 -8.55 -5.24 -12.19
CA GLU A 154 -8.12 -5.01 -10.82
C GLU A 154 -9.14 -4.22 -10.02
N ARG A 155 -9.09 -4.42 -8.70
CA ARG A 155 -9.71 -3.55 -7.71
C ARG A 155 -8.65 -3.03 -6.75
N VAL A 156 -8.64 -1.70 -6.56
CA VAL A 156 -7.67 -1.00 -5.71
C VAL A 156 -8.40 -0.13 -4.72
N TYR A 157 -8.14 -0.33 -3.43
CA TYR A 157 -8.65 0.53 -2.36
C TYR A 157 -7.66 1.63 -2.04
N TYR A 158 -8.18 2.83 -1.88
CA TYR A 158 -7.45 4.02 -1.48
C TYR A 158 -7.89 4.38 -0.07
N ILE A 159 -6.94 4.37 0.86
CA ILE A 159 -7.17 4.67 2.28
C ILE A 159 -6.52 6.02 2.56
N GLN A 160 -7.34 7.00 2.96
CA GLN A 160 -6.93 8.39 3.20
C GLN A 160 -7.30 8.83 4.60
N SER A 161 -6.42 9.56 5.29
CA SER A 161 -6.73 10.19 6.57
C SER A 161 -7.90 11.17 6.42
N LYS A 162 -8.86 11.13 7.35
CA LYS A 162 -9.89 12.16 7.48
C LYS A 162 -9.33 13.47 8.03
N ASN A 163 -8.26 13.38 8.81
CA ASN A 163 -7.57 14.52 9.36
C ASN A 163 -6.48 14.95 8.36
N ILE A 164 -6.88 15.69 7.34
CA ILE A 164 -5.94 16.40 6.46
C ILE A 164 -5.75 17.78 7.08
N LYS A 165 -4.56 18.05 7.61
CA LYS A 165 -4.18 19.39 8.05
C LYS A 165 -3.56 20.11 6.86
N PHE A 166 -4.28 21.09 6.33
CA PHE A 166 -3.68 22.10 5.48
C PHE A 166 -3.12 23.17 6.42
N HIS A 167 -1.79 23.27 6.49
CA HIS A 167 -1.10 24.36 7.18
C HIS A 167 -1.02 25.59 6.27
#